data_AF-A0A957ABT2-F1
#
_entry.id   AF-A0A957ABT2-F1
#
_cell.length_a   1.000
_cell.length_b   1.000
_cell.length_c   1.000
_cell.angle_alpha   90.00
_cell.angle_beta   90.00
_cell.angle_gamma   90.00
#
_symmetry.space_group_name_H-M   'P 1'
#
loop_
_entity.id
_entity.type
_entity.pdbx_description
1 polymer ?
#
loop_
_entity_poly.entity_id
_entity_poly.type
_entity_poly.pdbx_seq_one_letter_code
_entity_poly.pdbx_strand_id
1 'polypeptide(L)'
;FVVNRPEYKGAPILLAGANFGCGSSREHAPWAIEDMGVKVIIAPSFADIFRNNCAKVGLLTVTLPPADINHLMARAEELPAAEIVVDLEAQTVASADG
;
A
#
# COMPACT_ATOMS: atom_id res chain seq x y z
N PHE A 1 17.01 2.51 -0.07
CA PHE A 1 15.71 1.81 0.06
C PHE A 1 14.70 2.47 -0.87
N VAL A 2 13.70 1.75 -1.38
CA VAL A 2 12.80 2.25 -2.47
C VAL A 2 12.09 3.55 -2.08
N VAL A 3 11.60 3.66 -0.85
CA VAL A 3 10.91 4.87 -0.34
C VAL A 3 11.82 6.11 -0.19
N ASN A 4 13.14 5.94 -0.29
CA ASN A 4 14.09 7.06 -0.26
C ASN A 4 14.43 7.56 -1.66
N ARG A 5 13.96 6.88 -2.71
CA ARG A 5 14.19 7.33 -4.08
C ARG A 5 13.31 8.55 -4.37
N PRO A 6 13.85 9.62 -4.99
CA PRO A 6 13.11 10.86 -5.23
C PRO A 6 11.77 10.65 -5.95
N GLU A 7 11.72 9.70 -6.88
CA GLU A 7 10.54 9.37 -7.68
C GLU A 7 9.37 8.80 -6.88
N TYR A 8 9.62 8.23 -5.69
CA TYR A 8 8.58 7.67 -4.82
C TYR A 8 8.33 8.49 -3.55
N LYS A 9 8.99 9.65 -3.42
CA LYS A 9 8.91 10.47 -2.21
C LYS A 9 7.51 11.07 -2.07
N GLY A 10 6.88 10.81 -0.93
CA GLY A 10 5.52 11.30 -0.64
C GLY A 10 4.42 10.54 -1.39
N ALA A 11 4.71 9.36 -1.94
CA ALA A 11 3.71 8.51 -2.56
C ALA A 11 2.61 8.13 -1.55
N PRO A 12 1.33 8.36 -1.85
CA PRO A 12 0.23 8.07 -0.93
C PRO A 12 -0.16 6.58 -0.90
N ILE A 13 0.42 5.75 -1.78
CA ILE A 13 0.10 4.34 -1.93
C ILE A 13 1.37 3.51 -1.74
N LEU A 14 1.29 2.49 -0.89
CA LEU A 14 2.35 1.53 -0.65
C LEU A 14 1.96 0.15 -1.18
N LEU A 15 2.71 -0.36 -2.15
CA LEU A 15 2.61 -1.76 -2.60
C LEU A 15 3.52 -2.64 -1.73
N ALA A 16 2.98 -3.73 -1.19
CA ALA A 16 3.71 -4.62 -0.30
C ALA A 16 3.50 -6.10 -0.63
N GLY A 17 4.39 -6.94 -0.09
CA GLY A 17 4.31 -8.40 -0.20
C GLY A 17 3.31 -9.03 0.77
N ALA A 18 3.18 -10.36 0.69
CA ALA A 18 2.26 -11.13 1.54
C ALA A 18 2.63 -11.04 3.03
N ASN A 19 1.61 -11.20 3.88
CA ASN A 19 1.73 -11.16 5.34
C ASN A 19 2.32 -9.83 5.86
N PHE A 20 1.91 -8.72 5.25
CA PHE A 20 2.40 -7.41 5.61
C PHE A 20 1.96 -7.02 7.04
N GLY A 21 2.87 -6.38 7.78
CA GLY A 21 2.65 -6.03 9.18
C GLY A 21 2.73 -7.22 10.15
N CYS A 22 3.30 -8.36 9.72
CA CYS A 22 3.54 -9.47 10.63
C CYS A 22 4.63 -9.12 11.66
N GLY A 23 4.39 -9.52 12.92
CA GLY A 23 5.32 -9.29 14.03
C GLY A 23 4.67 -8.84 15.33
N SER A 24 5.51 -8.45 16.28
CA SER A 24 5.11 -8.01 17.62
C SER A 24 4.89 -6.49 17.72
N SER A 25 5.52 -5.70 16.85
CA SER A 25 5.35 -4.23 16.83
C SER A 25 4.03 -3.85 16.15
N ARG A 26 2.95 -4.00 16.90
CA ARG A 26 1.58 -4.04 16.39
C ARG A 26 0.91 -2.66 16.33
N GLU A 27 1.31 -1.71 17.17
CA GLU A 27 0.61 -0.42 17.33
C GLU A 27 1.35 0.77 16.71
N HIS A 28 2.67 0.79 16.77
CA HIS A 28 3.45 1.92 16.22
C HIS A 28 3.64 1.84 14.71
N ALA A 29 3.56 0.65 14.12
CA ALA A 29 3.82 0.47 12.69
C ALA A 29 2.80 1.22 11.81
N PRO A 30 1.47 1.18 12.08
CA PRO A 30 0.51 2.01 11.37
C PRO A 30 0.79 3.51 11.49
N TRP A 31 1.11 4.03 12.69
CA TRP A 31 1.43 5.45 12.87
C TRP A 31 2.66 5.87 12.05
N ALA A 32 3.72 5.06 12.06
CA ALA A 32 4.91 5.37 11.28
C ALA A 32 4.62 5.42 9.76
N ILE A 33 3.72 4.57 9.27
CA ILE A 33 3.32 4.55 7.86
C ILE A 33 2.43 5.76 7.53
N GLU A 34 1.51 6.12 8.43
CA GLU A 34 0.69 7.33 8.31
C GLU A 34 1.55 8.60 8.29
N ASP A 35 2.52 8.70 9.20
CA ASP A 35 3.47 9.84 9.29
C ASP A 35 4.32 9.99 8.02
N MET A 36 4.54 8.91 7.27
CA MET A 36 5.19 8.97 5.96
C MET A 36 4.29 9.59 4.86
N GLY A 37 3.02 9.84 5.16
CA GLY A 37 2.03 10.38 4.23
C GLY A 37 1.31 9.29 3.41
N VAL A 38 1.52 8.01 3.73
CA VAL A 38 0.80 6.91 3.08
C VAL A 38 -0.67 6.95 3.52
N LYS A 39 -1.57 6.70 2.58
CA LYS A 39 -3.02 6.62 2.80
C LYS A 39 -3.58 5.23 2.53
N VAL A 40 -2.96 4.52 1.57
CA VAL A 40 -3.40 3.18 1.16
C VAL A 40 -2.22 2.22 1.13
N ILE A 41 -2.42 1.02 1.68
CA ILE A 41 -1.48 -0.10 1.57
C ILE A 41 -2.16 -1.21 0.80
N ILE A 42 -1.50 -1.72 -0.24
CA ILE A 42 -2.02 -2.81 -1.08
C ILE A 42 -1.09 -4.01 -0.93
N ALA A 43 -1.62 -5.15 -0.49
CA ALA A 43 -0.84 -6.37 -0.25
C ALA A 43 -1.69 -7.64 -0.46
N PRO A 44 -1.08 -8.82 -0.71
CA PRO A 44 -1.84 -10.06 -0.85
C PRO A 44 -2.49 -10.54 0.45
N SER A 45 -1.91 -10.14 1.58
CA SER A 45 -2.44 -10.44 2.91
C SER A 45 -1.79 -9.54 3.96
N PHE A 46 -2.50 -9.33 5.06
CA PHE A 46 -2.06 -8.54 6.19
C PHE A 46 -2.15 -9.38 7.46
N ALA A 47 -1.29 -9.09 8.44
CA ALA A 47 -1.50 -9.61 9.79
C ALA A 47 -2.76 -8.96 10.42
N ASP A 48 -3.62 -9.76 11.04
CA ASP A 48 -4.94 -9.33 11.54
C ASP A 48 -4.87 -8.11 12.46
N ILE A 49 -3.91 -8.11 13.39
CA ILE A 49 -3.74 -7.02 14.35
C ILE A 49 -3.29 -5.74 13.64
N PHE A 50 -2.36 -5.86 12.69
CA PHE A 50 -1.88 -4.71 11.92
C PHE A 50 -3.02 -4.09 11.12
N ARG A 51 -3.79 -4.91 10.39
CA ARG A 51 -4.96 -4.47 9.62
C ARG A 51 -5.98 -3.74 10.50
N ASN A 52 -6.27 -4.27 11.69
CA ASN A 52 -7.19 -3.63 12.63
C ASN A 52 -6.68 -2.28 13.15
N ASN A 53 -5.37 -2.15 13.35
CA ASN A 53 -4.78 -0.90 13.81
C ASN A 53 -4.67 0.16 12.70
N CYS A 54 -4.44 -0.24 11.45
CA CYS A 54 -4.50 0.66 10.29
C CYS A 54 -5.84 1.39 10.19
N ALA A 55 -6.96 0.67 10.37
CA ALA A 55 -8.29 1.27 10.30
C ALA A 55 -8.51 2.37 11.37
N LYS A 56 -7.90 2.24 12.55
CA LYS A 56 -8.03 3.24 13.64
C LYS A 56 -7.30 4.55 13.36
N VAL A 57 -6.35 4.54 12.42
CA VAL A 57 -5.52 5.69 12.06
C VAL A 57 -5.82 6.20 10.65
N GLY A 58 -6.92 5.71 10.04
CA GLY A 58 -7.32 6.15 8.70
C GLY A 58 -6.47 5.60 7.55
N LEU A 59 -5.67 4.54 7.80
CA LEU A 59 -4.93 3.83 6.74
C LEU A 59 -5.81 2.76 6.11
N LEU A 60 -6.06 2.88 4.81
CA LEU A 60 -6.80 1.89 4.04
C LEU A 60 -5.91 0.71 3.67
N THR A 61 -6.34 -0.51 4.03
CA THR A 61 -5.68 -1.75 3.58
C THR A 61 -6.51 -2.38 2.46
N VAL A 62 -5.90 -2.60 1.29
CA VAL A 62 -6.53 -3.26 0.14
C VAL A 62 -5.85 -4.61 -0.09
N THR A 63 -6.66 -5.66 -0.21
CA THR A 63 -6.18 -6.99 -0.54
C THR A 63 -6.40 -7.27 -2.02
N LEU A 64 -5.34 -7.58 -2.74
CA LEU A 64 -5.40 -8.02 -4.14
C LEU A 64 -4.68 -9.37 -4.32
N PRO A 65 -5.04 -10.17 -5.34
CA PRO A 65 -4.27 -11.34 -5.73
C PRO A 65 -2.77 -11.01 -5.95
N PRO A 66 -1.83 -11.93 -5.65
CA PRO A 66 -0.41 -11.71 -5.88
C PRO A 66 -0.05 -11.32 -7.33
N ALA A 67 -0.79 -11.84 -8.31
CA ALA A 67 -0.58 -11.54 -9.73
C ALA A 67 -0.80 -10.04 -10.02
N ASP A 68 -1.88 -9.46 -9.49
CA ASP A 68 -2.23 -8.06 -9.70
C ASP A 68 -1.23 -7.13 -9.01
N ILE A 69 -0.76 -7.51 -7.82
CA ILE A 69 0.25 -6.74 -7.08
C ILE A 69 1.58 -6.77 -7.82
N ASN A 70 2.00 -7.93 -8.33
CA ASN A 70 3.22 -8.03 -9.13
C ASN A 70 3.11 -7.18 -10.41
N HIS A 71 1.94 -7.17 -11.05
CA HIS A 71 1.67 -6.31 -12.21
C HIS A 71 1.80 -4.82 -11.85
N LEU A 72 1.19 -4.38 -10.74
CA LEU A 72 1.30 -3.00 -10.25
C LEU A 72 2.73 -2.63 -9.86
N MET A 73 3.48 -3.54 -9.22
CA MET A 73 4.88 -3.31 -8.86
C MET A 73 5.77 -3.16 -10.10
N ALA A 74 5.63 -4.05 -11.08
CA ALA A 74 6.36 -3.96 -12.35
C ALA A 74 6.05 -2.62 -13.05
N ARG A 75 4.76 -2.21 -13.04
CA ARG A 75 4.35 -0.95 -13.65
C ARG A 75 4.95 0.27 -12.94
N ALA A 76 4.97 0.27 -11.62
CA ALA A 76 5.58 1.33 -10.83
C ALA A 76 7.09 1.45 -11.08
N GLU A 77 7.76 0.33 -11.35
CA GLU A 77 9.19 0.33 -11.72
C GLU A 77 9.44 0.82 -13.16
N GLU A 78 8.59 0.44 -14.12
CA GLU A 78 8.68 0.88 -15.52
C GLU A 78 8.35 2.36 -15.69
N LEU A 79 7.29 2.82 -15.03
CA LEU A 79 6.80 4.20 -15.05
C LEU A 79 6.56 4.68 -13.62
N PRO A 80 7.56 5.25 -12.95
CA PRO A 80 7.41 5.75 -11.58
C PRO A 80 6.36 6.85 -11.41
N ALA A 81 5.98 7.52 -12.51
CA ALA A 81 4.91 8.52 -12.53
C ALA A 81 3.52 7.93 -12.83
N ALA A 82 3.39 6.61 -12.96
CA ALA A 82 2.10 5.97 -13.20
C ALA A 82 1.15 6.20 -12.01
N GLU A 83 -0.05 6.70 -12.32
CA GLU A 83 -1.07 6.91 -11.30
C GLU A 83 -1.79 5.60 -11.00
N ILE A 84 -1.78 5.22 -9.72
CA ILE A 84 -2.65 4.18 -9.18
C ILE A 84 -3.80 4.88 -8.47
N VAL A 85 -5.02 4.57 -8.89
CA VAL A 85 -6.26 5.10 -8.33
C VAL A 85 -6.92 4.02 -7.50
N VAL A 86 -7.32 4.38 -6.28
CA VAL A 86 -8.08 3.52 -5.38
C VAL A 86 -9.41 4.21 -5.11
N ASP A 87 -10.49 3.59 -5.55
CA ASP A 87 -11.86 4.05 -5.29
C ASP A 87 -12.46 3.19 -4.17
N LEU A 88 -12.68 3.81 -3.02
CA LEU A 88 -13.24 3.12 -1.86
C LEU A 88 -14.74 2.84 -2.00
N GLU A 89 -15.49 3.68 -2.72
CA GLU A 89 -16.93 3.52 -2.92
C GLU A 89 -17.21 2.42 -3.95
N ALA A 90 -16.47 2.44 -5.06
CA ALA A 90 -16.55 1.38 -6.08
C ALA A 90 -15.78 0.10 -5.70
N GLN A 91 -14.94 0.16 -4.67
CA GLN A 91 -14.04 -0.92 -4.26
C GLN A 91 -13.10 -1.40 -5.38
N THR A 92 -12.56 -0.47 -6.16
CA THR A 92 -11.68 -0.75 -7.30
C THR A 92 -10.28 -0.19 -7.11
N VAL A 93 -9.32 -0.85 -7.75
CA VAL A 93 -7.96 -0.36 -7.94
C VAL A 93 -7.69 -0.33 -9.43
N ALA A 94 -7.31 0.82 -9.96
CA ALA A 94 -6.99 1.02 -11.37
C ALA A 94 -5.60 1.63 -11.50
N SER A 95 -4.89 1.27 -12.57
CA SER A 95 -3.73 2.00 -13.06
C SER A 95 -4.18 2.82 -14.28
N ALA A 96 -3.60 4.00 -14.51
CA ALA A 96 -4.02 4.93 -15.57
C ALA A 96 -4.07 4.39 -17.02
N ASP A 97 -3.68 3.14 -17.26
CA ASP A 97 -3.56 2.53 -18.59
C ASP A 97 -4.68 1.53 -18.93
N GLY A 98 -5.71 1.38 -18.07
CA GLY A 98 -6.90 0.56 -18.33
C GLY A 98 -7.08 -0.63 -17.40
#